data_AF-A0A0S8JD10-F1
#
_entry.id   AF-A0A0S8JD10-F1
#
_cell.length_a   1.000
_cell.length_b   1.000
_cell.length_c   1.000
_cell.angle_alpha   90.00
_cell.angle_beta   90.00
_cell.angle_gamma   90.00
#
_symmetry.space_group_name_H-M   'P 1'
#
loop_
_entity.id
_entity.type
_entity.pdbx_description
1 polymer ?
#
loop_
_entity_poly.entity_id
_entity_poly.type
_entity_poly.pdbx_seq_one_letter_code
_entity_poly.pdbx_strand_id
1 'polypeptide(L)' 'MWARININQASAQELIALPGIGPVKAESIVEYRSTHGLFRHSDELLNVYGIGPKTLRKITPLITLDTTDTRHRRSLK' A
#
# COMPACT_ATOMS: atom_id res chain seq x y z
N MET A 1 -15.59 7.79 6.04
CA MET A 1 -14.92 6.80 5.16
C MET A 1 -13.43 7.03 5.28
N TRP A 2 -12.67 6.07 5.79
CA TRP A 2 -11.20 6.17 5.78
C TRP A 2 -10.73 6.07 4.33
N ALA A 3 -9.84 6.97 3.92
CA ALA A 3 -9.23 6.92 2.59
C ALA A 3 -8.21 5.78 2.56
N ARG A 4 -8.26 4.94 1.52
CA ARG A 4 -7.28 3.88 1.34
C ARG A 4 -5.95 4.47 0.86
N ILE A 5 -4.85 3.88 1.30
CA ILE A 5 -3.49 4.34 0.99
C ILE A 5 -2.95 3.57 -0.21
N ASN A 6 -2.51 4.28 -1.26
CA ASN A 6 -1.92 3.63 -2.42
C ASN A 6 -0.47 3.19 -2.10
N ILE A 7 -0.22 1.88 -2.01
CA ILE A 7 1.10 1.35 -1.64
C ILE A 7 2.20 1.70 -2.66
N ASN A 8 1.82 1.91 -3.92
CA ASN A 8 2.73 2.20 -5.02
C ASN A 8 3.10 3.68 -5.10
N GLN A 9 2.30 4.57 -4.50
CA GLN A 9 2.50 6.02 -4.57
C GLN A 9 2.73 6.69 -3.22
N ALA A 10 2.25 6.08 -2.13
CA ALA A 10 2.34 6.65 -0.79
C ALA A 10 3.79 6.86 -0.37
N SER A 11 4.03 7.97 0.32
CA SER A 11 5.29 8.25 1.00
C SER A 11 5.46 7.35 2.22
N ALA A 12 6.70 7.19 2.70
CA ALA A 12 6.97 6.44 3.92
C ALA A 12 6.14 6.98 5.10
N GLN A 13 5.95 8.29 5.18
CA GLN A 13 5.17 8.93 6.24
C GLN A 13 3.68 8.57 6.19
N GLU A 14 3.08 8.47 4.99
CA GLU A 14 1.71 7.98 4.83
C GLU A 14 1.58 6.51 5.19
N LEU A 15 2.58 5.69 4.84
CA LEU A 15 2.59 4.26 5.17
C LEU A 15 2.64 4.01 6.68
N ILE A 16 3.28 4.89 7.46
CA ILE A 16 3.31 4.80 8.94
C ILE A 16 1.89 4.95 9.55
N ALA A 17 0.94 5.56 8.84
CA ALA A 17 -0.45 5.62 9.31
C ALA A 17 -1.15 4.24 9.31
N LEU A 18 -0.55 3.23 8.67
CA LEU A 18 -1.11 1.88 8.64
C LEU A 18 -0.82 1.11 9.93
N PRO A 19 -1.81 0.36 10.46
CA PRO A 19 -1.67 -0.39 11.69
C PRO A 19 -0.57 -1.46 11.58
N GLY A 20 0.48 -1.32 12.40
CA GLY A 20 1.60 -2.25 12.43
C GLY A 20 2.70 -1.99 11.40
N ILE A 21 2.64 -0.83 10.72
CA ILE A 21 3.72 -0.28 9.89
C ILE A 21 4.40 0.85 10.67
N GLY A 22 5.63 0.60 11.10
CA GLY A 22 6.49 1.64 11.68
C GLY A 22 7.43 2.24 10.62
N PRO A 23 8.26 3.22 10.99
CA PRO A 23 9.17 3.91 10.06
C PRO A 23 10.06 2.94 9.28
N VAL A 24 10.65 1.95 9.96
CA VAL A 24 11.51 0.94 9.32
C VAL A 24 10.76 0.14 8.25
N LYS A 25 9.53 -0.29 8.53
CA LYS A 25 8.73 -1.08 7.56
C LYS A 25 8.27 -0.21 6.40
N ALA A 26 7.91 1.05 6.68
CA ALA A 26 7.53 2.00 5.65
C ALA A 26 8.68 2.24 4.67
N GLU A 27 9.90 2.44 5.17
CA GLU A 27 11.10 2.54 4.36
C GLU A 27 11.34 1.26 3.55
N SER A 28 11.23 0.07 4.16
CA SER A 28 11.39 -1.20 3.44
C SER A 28 10.38 -1.36 2.29
N ILE A 29 9.15 -0.88 2.42
CA ILE A 29 8.15 -0.91 1.34
C ILE A 29 8.60 0.00 0.18
N VAL A 30 9.05 1.22 0.49
CA VAL A 30 9.50 2.20 -0.50
C VAL A 30 10.76 1.70 -1.21
N GLU A 31 11.70 1.12 -0.47
CA GLU A 31 12.92 0.53 -1.01
C GLU A 31 12.62 -0.68 -1.88
N TYR A 32 11.72 -1.57 -1.44
CA TYR A 32 11.31 -2.74 -2.22
C TYR A 32 10.72 -2.32 -3.56
N ARG A 33 9.79 -1.36 -3.60
CA ARG A 33 9.21 -0.91 -4.89
C ARG A 33 10.22 -0.18 -5.79
N SER A 34 11.22 0.46 -5.20
CA SER A 34 12.29 1.13 -5.96
C SER A 34 13.22 0.13 -6.64
N THR A 35 13.49 -1.01 -5.97
CA THR A 35 14.45 -2.02 -6.42
C THR A 35 13.82 -3.16 -7.23
N HIS A 36 12.60 -3.59 -6.87
CA HIS A 36 11.90 -4.72 -7.47
C HIS A 36 10.76 -4.29 -8.41
N GLY A 37 10.40 -3.00 -8.41
CA GLY A 37 9.27 -2.46 -9.16
C GLY A 37 7.97 -2.40 -8.35
N LEU A 38 6.91 -1.87 -8.96
CA LEU A 38 5.63 -1.65 -8.31
C LEU A 38 4.94 -2.97 -7.89
N PHE A 39 4.25 -2.94 -6.77
CA PHE A 39 3.44 -4.06 -6.27
C PHE A 39 2.23 -4.27 -7.17
N ARG A 40 2.04 -5.50 -7.68
CA ARG A 40 0.87 -5.89 -8.49
C ARG A 40 -0.22 -6.51 -7.64
N HIS A 41 0.16 -7.18 -6.56
CA HIS A 41 -0.75 -7.80 -5.61
C HIS A 41 -0.33 -7.48 -4.16
N SER A 42 -1.30 -7.47 -3.24
CA SER A 42 -1.02 -7.16 -1.83
C SER A 42 -0.11 -8.20 -1.18
N ASP A 43 -0.13 -9.45 -1.64
CA ASP A 43 0.70 -10.54 -1.14
C ASP A 43 2.20 -10.33 -1.39
N GLU A 44 2.58 -9.53 -2.39
CA GLU A 44 3.98 -9.17 -2.62
C GLU A 44 4.58 -8.37 -1.45
N LEU A 45 3.75 -7.76 -0.61
CA LEU A 45 4.21 -7.14 0.63
C LEU A 45 4.80 -8.15 1.61
N LEU A 46 4.50 -9.45 1.48
CA LEU A 46 5.15 -10.49 2.30
C LEU A 46 6.63 -10.67 1.96
N ASN A 47 7.07 -10.21 0.79
CA ASN A 47 8.48 -10.20 0.41
C ASN A 47 9.24 -9.01 1.04
N VAL A 48 8.52 -8.04 1.61
CA VAL A 48 9.12 -6.88 2.27
C VAL A 48 9.54 -7.26 3.68
N TYR A 49 10.80 -6.92 4.02
CA TYR A 49 11.35 -7.16 5.33
C TYR A 49 10.47 -6.57 6.45
N GLY A 50 10.13 -7.40 7.44
CA GLY A 50 9.32 -6.99 8.59
C GLY A 50 7.79 -6.97 8.36
N ILE A 51 7.31 -7.32 7.17
CA ILE A 51 5.88 -7.51 6.89
C ILE A 51 5.54 -9.00 6.92
N GLY A 52 4.89 -9.42 7.99
CA GLY A 52 4.34 -10.76 8.10
C GLY A 52 2.87 -10.83 7.68
N PRO A 53 2.30 -12.05 7.56
CA PRO A 53 0.90 -12.26 7.19
C PRO A 53 -0.10 -11.60 8.16
N LYS A 54 0.28 -11.48 9.45
CA LYS A 54 -0.53 -10.74 10.44
C LYS A 54 -0.62 -9.24 10.12
N THR A 55 0.48 -8.64 9.68
CA THR A 55 0.51 -7.22 9.29
C THR A 55 -0.23 -7.04 7.97
N LEU A 56 0.03 -7.89 6.99
CA LEU A 56 -0.66 -7.85 5.70
C LEU A 56 -2.18 -7.86 5.88
N ARG A 57 -2.73 -8.83 6.61
CA ARG A 57 -4.19 -8.92 6.85
C ARG A 57 -4.81 -7.66 7.46
N LYS A 58 -4.05 -6.91 8.28
CA LYS A 58 -4.53 -5.67 8.90
C LYS A 58 -4.54 -4.50 7.91
N ILE A 59 -3.57 -4.46 7.00
CA ILE A 59 -3.38 -3.34 6.07
C ILE A 59 -4.08 -3.57 4.72
N THR A 60 -4.29 -4.82 4.28
CA THR A 60 -5.00 -5.17 3.04
C THR A 60 -6.31 -4.40 2.86
N PRO A 61 -7.22 -4.30 3.85
CA PRO A 61 -8.45 -3.53 3.67
C PRO A 61 -8.21 -2.01 3.53
N LEU A 62 -7.07 -1.50 4.02
CA LEU A 62 -6.72 -0.08 4.10
C LEU A 62 -5.85 0.40 2.92
N ILE A 63 -5.40 -0.49 2.04
CA ILE A 63 -4.48 -0.13 0.94
C ILE A 63 -5.14 -0.30 -0.44
N THR A 64 -4.56 0.37 -1.44
CA THR A 64 -4.80 0.12 -2.87
C THR A 64 -3.47 -0.07 -3.61
N LEU A 65 -3.53 -0.76 -4.75
CA LEU A 65 -2.39 -1.00 -5.63
C LEU A 65 -2.44 -0.15 -6.89
N ASP A 66 -3.65 0.28 -7.26
CA ASP A 66 -3.92 0.91 -8.54
C ASP A 66 -4.61 2.26 -8.34
N THR A 67 -4.20 3.24 -9.13
CA THR A 67 -4.86 4.56 -9.26
C THR A 67 -6.09 4.48 -10.19
N THR A 68 -6.38 3.31 -10.75
CA THR A 68 -7.50 3.08 -11.67
C THR A 68 -8.72 2.50 -10.95
N ASP A 69 -9.17 3.10 -9.85
CA ASP A 69 -10.61 3.10 -9.58
C ASP A 69 -11.23 4.28 -10.34
N THR A 70 -11.24 4.18 -11.67
CA THR A 70 -12.05 5.06 -12.53
C THR A 70 -13.52 4.66 -12.35
N ARG A 71 -14.09 4.87 -11.17
CA ARG A 71 -15.54 4.75 -10.93
C ARG A 71 -16.26 6.09 -10.87
N HIS A 72 -15.67 7.19 -11.34
CA HIS A 72 -16.32 8.50 -11.38
C HIS A 72 -16.15 9.25 -12.71
N ARG A 73 -16.46 8.60 -13.84
CA ARG A 73 -16.82 9.31 -15.08
C ARG A 73 -18.05 8.70 -15.76
N ARG A 74 -19.17 8.61 -15.02
CA ARG A 74 -20.51 8.57 -15.61
C ARG A 74 -21.40 9.58 -14.88
N SER A 75 -21.22 10.85 -15.19
CA SER A 75 -22.31 11.81 -15.10
C SER A 75 -22.03 12.96 -16.06
N LEU A 76 -22.45 12.78 -17.31
CA LEU A 76 -22.83 13.86 -18.21
C LEU A 76 -23.97 13.30 -19.07
N LYS A 77 -25.18 13.37 -18.52
CA LYS A 77 -26.38 13.64 -19.30
C LYS A 77 -26.65 15.13 -19.18
#